data_AF-A0A955XJQ1-F1
#
_entry.id   AF-A0A955XJQ1-F1
#
_cell.length_a   1.000
_cell.length_b   1.000
_cell.length_c   1.000
_cell.angle_alpha   90.00
_cell.angle_beta   90.00
_cell.angle_gamma   90.00
#
_symmetry.space_group_name_H-M   'P 1'
#
loop_
_entity.id
_entity.type
_entity.pdbx_description
1 polymer ?
#
loop_
_entity_poly.entity_id
_entity_poly.type
_entity_poly.pdbx_seq_one_letter_code
_entity_poly.pdbx_strand_id
1 'polypeptide(L)'
;MSGRVFALALLAGLWAAPAGARAPDDDAACRRCHAGLEGEFFTLANGDTLPAWVTPEEHFGSVHGDDIGCRDCHPTVGDHPHAPPAAADARTYRIQASAGCTDCHFKHATALRDSMHYERLMNGDDAAPTCVDCHGAHGVQPAAVPRQAVSDRCGACHEEQVRDWRASAHGQAVLAGNEDAPVCADCHGAHAITDPRAPAAHAASFTVCARCHGDARMMTRHGLDPGVVDSYLSDFHG
;
A
#
# COMPACT_ATOMS: atom_id res chain seq x y z
N MET A 1 64.46 24.77 -43.01
CA MET A 1 63.09 24.21 -43.06
C MET A 1 63.04 23.03 -42.09
N SER A 2 62.59 23.25 -40.85
CA SER A 2 62.43 22.17 -39.87
C SER A 2 61.29 22.54 -38.92
N GLY A 3 60.07 22.22 -39.34
CA GLY A 3 58.87 22.39 -38.52
C GLY A 3 58.83 21.34 -37.41
N ARG A 4 58.69 21.78 -36.17
CA ARG A 4 58.42 20.91 -35.02
C ARG A 4 56.92 20.87 -34.79
N VAL A 5 56.30 19.71 -35.03
CA VAL A 5 54.91 19.43 -34.70
C VAL A 5 54.84 19.07 -33.21
N PHE A 6 54.09 19.86 -32.43
CA PHE A 6 53.73 19.51 -31.05
C PHE A 6 52.48 18.61 -31.08
N ALA A 7 52.61 17.36 -30.66
CA ALA A 7 51.47 16.48 -30.43
C ALA A 7 50.90 16.76 -29.03
N LEU A 8 49.69 17.32 -28.97
CA LEU A 8 48.88 17.42 -27.75
C LEU A 8 48.30 16.05 -27.43
N ALA A 9 48.78 15.42 -26.36
CA ALA A 9 48.17 14.23 -25.79
C ALA A 9 46.95 14.64 -24.95
N LEU A 10 45.75 14.34 -25.45
CA LEU A 10 44.50 14.41 -24.69
C LEU A 10 44.46 13.24 -23.70
N LEU A 11 44.67 13.53 -22.41
CA LEU A 11 44.38 12.59 -21.33
C LEU A 11 42.86 12.54 -21.13
N ALA A 12 42.22 11.54 -21.71
CA ALA A 12 40.85 11.18 -21.39
C ALA A 12 40.82 10.57 -19.97
N GLY A 13 40.36 11.37 -19.00
CA GLY A 13 40.09 10.87 -17.66
C GLY A 13 38.89 9.91 -17.69
N LEU A 14 39.13 8.64 -17.40
CA LEU A 14 38.07 7.67 -17.13
C LEU A 14 37.44 8.02 -15.78
N TRP A 15 36.30 8.70 -15.83
CA TRP A 15 35.36 8.73 -14.71
C TRP A 15 34.68 7.36 -14.64
N ALA A 16 35.11 6.52 -13.69
CA ALA A 16 34.38 5.32 -13.34
C ALA A 16 33.09 5.74 -12.63
N ALA A 17 31.94 5.40 -13.22
CA ALA A 17 30.65 5.52 -12.56
C ALA A 17 30.63 4.64 -11.29
N PRO A 18 29.93 5.06 -10.21
CA PRO A 18 29.86 4.26 -9.00
C PRO A 18 29.16 2.93 -9.29
N ALA A 19 29.77 1.83 -8.83
CA ALA A 19 29.15 0.51 -8.85
C ALA A 19 27.89 0.56 -7.97
N GLY A 20 26.73 0.61 -8.61
CA GLY A 20 25.43 0.71 -7.93
C GLY A 20 24.33 1.41 -8.73
N ALA A 21 24.66 2.18 -9.78
CA ALA A 21 23.63 2.70 -10.68
C ALA A 21 23.20 1.60 -11.67
N ARG A 22 21.95 1.13 -11.53
CA ARG A 22 21.31 0.19 -12.46
C ARG A 22 21.26 0.82 -13.86
N ALA A 23 21.62 0.07 -14.90
CA ALA A 23 21.47 0.54 -16.28
C ALA A 23 19.96 0.66 -16.61
N PRO A 24 19.50 1.76 -17.25
CA PRO A 24 18.09 1.97 -17.62
C PRO A 24 17.44 0.88 -18.48
N ASP A 25 18.25 0.01 -19.10
CA ASP A 25 17.79 -0.99 -20.07
C ASP A 25 17.23 -2.27 -19.44
N ASP A 26 17.48 -2.52 -18.15
CA ASP A 26 17.08 -3.78 -17.48
C ASP A 26 15.56 -3.88 -17.29
N ASP A 27 14.90 -2.80 -16.83
CA ASP A 27 13.45 -2.79 -16.67
C ASP A 27 12.72 -2.75 -18.02
N ALA A 28 13.34 -2.17 -19.06
CA ALA A 28 12.77 -2.19 -20.40
C ALA A 28 12.63 -3.62 -20.93
N ALA A 29 13.55 -4.53 -20.59
CA ALA A 29 13.44 -5.94 -20.95
C ALA A 29 12.31 -6.65 -20.18
N CYS A 30 12.24 -6.44 -18.86
CA CYS A 30 11.15 -6.96 -18.02
C CYS A 30 9.79 -6.54 -18.57
N ARG A 31 9.60 -5.25 -18.85
CA ARG A 31 8.36 -4.68 -19.40
C ARG A 31 7.95 -5.32 -20.72
N ARG A 32 8.86 -5.36 -21.70
CA ARG A 32 8.52 -5.89 -23.03
C ARG A 32 8.12 -7.36 -22.97
N CYS A 33 8.83 -8.15 -22.18
CA CYS A 33 8.54 -9.57 -22.06
C CYS A 33 7.22 -9.79 -21.32
N HIS A 34 7.05 -9.20 -20.12
CA HIS A 34 5.84 -9.41 -19.32
C HIS A 34 4.58 -8.78 -19.94
N ALA A 35 4.69 -7.66 -20.66
CA ALA A 35 3.57 -7.12 -21.43
C ALA A 35 3.17 -8.05 -22.59
N GLY A 36 4.14 -8.74 -23.20
CA GLY A 36 3.90 -9.69 -24.29
C GLY A 36 3.34 -11.05 -23.83
N LEU A 37 3.20 -11.27 -22.53
CA LEU A 37 2.68 -12.51 -21.93
C LEU A 37 1.21 -12.36 -21.51
N GLU A 38 0.48 -11.35 -21.97
CA GLU A 38 -0.92 -11.12 -21.58
C GLU A 38 -1.76 -12.39 -21.75
N GLY A 39 -2.40 -12.83 -20.66
CA GLY A 39 -3.17 -14.06 -20.61
C GLY A 39 -2.38 -15.34 -20.27
N GLU A 40 -1.06 -15.26 -20.11
CA GLU A 40 -0.21 -16.38 -19.69
C GLU A 40 -0.11 -16.48 -18.17
N PHE A 41 0.06 -17.70 -17.66
CA PHE A 41 0.09 -17.97 -16.22
C PHE A 41 1.21 -18.93 -15.85
N PHE A 42 1.82 -18.67 -14.69
CA PHE A 42 2.64 -19.67 -14.01
C PHE A 42 1.76 -20.56 -13.15
N THR A 43 2.02 -21.86 -13.19
CA THR A 43 1.36 -22.84 -12.32
C THR A 43 2.28 -23.16 -11.13
N LEU A 44 1.77 -22.98 -9.92
CA LEU A 44 2.44 -23.32 -8.68
C LEU A 44 2.32 -24.81 -8.36
N ALA A 45 3.08 -25.29 -7.37
CA ALA A 45 3.15 -26.70 -7.03
C ALA A 45 1.78 -27.29 -6.60
N ASN A 46 0.93 -26.50 -5.97
CA ASN A 46 -0.42 -26.90 -5.56
C ASN A 46 -1.47 -26.79 -6.68
N GLY A 47 -1.10 -26.29 -7.87
CA GLY A 47 -2.00 -26.07 -9.00
C GLY A 47 -2.59 -24.65 -9.08
N ASP A 48 -2.34 -23.78 -8.11
CA ASP A 48 -2.71 -22.37 -8.22
C ASP A 48 -2.00 -21.71 -9.39
N THR A 49 -2.60 -20.64 -9.92
CA THR A 49 -2.02 -19.88 -11.02
C THR A 49 -1.70 -18.45 -10.59
N LEU A 50 -0.57 -17.95 -11.09
CA LEU A 50 -0.18 -16.55 -10.97
C LEU A 50 -0.04 -15.96 -12.38
N PRO A 51 -0.52 -14.73 -12.63
CA PRO A 51 -0.28 -14.07 -13.90
C PRO A 51 1.23 -14.01 -14.20
N ALA A 52 1.62 -14.47 -15.39
CA ALA A 52 2.99 -14.32 -15.89
C ALA A 52 3.22 -12.96 -16.56
N TRP A 53 2.21 -12.09 -16.56
CA TRP A 53 2.21 -10.79 -17.20
C TRP A 53 1.89 -9.68 -16.22
N VAL A 54 2.31 -8.48 -16.60
CA VAL A 54 1.92 -7.22 -15.97
C VAL A 54 1.71 -6.21 -17.08
N THR A 55 0.69 -5.38 -16.95
CA THR A 55 0.49 -4.23 -17.84
C THR A 55 1.45 -3.13 -17.39
N PRO A 56 2.45 -2.74 -18.19
CA PRO A 56 3.42 -1.73 -17.77
C PRO A 56 2.75 -0.45 -17.29
N GLU A 57 1.66 -0.05 -17.94
CA GLU A 57 0.86 1.13 -17.60
C GLU A 57 0.28 1.07 -16.18
N GLU A 58 -0.03 -0.11 -15.64
CA GLU A 58 -0.48 -0.26 -14.25
C GLU A 58 0.62 0.11 -13.27
N HIS A 59 1.87 -0.32 -13.54
CA HIS A 59 3.02 0.02 -12.69
C HIS A 59 3.38 1.51 -12.79
N PHE A 60 3.48 2.06 -14.01
CA PHE A 60 3.85 3.47 -14.19
C PHE A 60 2.74 4.45 -13.78
N GLY A 61 1.49 4.00 -13.77
CA GLY A 61 0.36 4.74 -13.20
C GLY A 61 0.25 4.64 -11.68
N SER A 62 1.14 3.90 -11.02
CA SER A 62 1.19 3.79 -9.57
C SER A 62 1.94 4.95 -8.92
N VAL A 63 1.87 5.03 -7.59
CA VAL A 63 2.68 5.98 -6.80
C VAL A 63 4.19 5.76 -6.92
N HIS A 64 4.62 4.60 -7.41
CA HIS A 64 6.03 4.29 -7.63
C HIS A 64 6.54 4.79 -8.99
N GLY A 65 5.65 4.96 -9.97
CA GLY A 65 5.96 5.54 -11.28
C GLY A 65 7.22 4.95 -11.94
N ASP A 66 8.05 5.85 -12.50
CA ASP A 66 9.34 5.52 -13.08
C ASP A 66 10.49 5.44 -12.05
N ASP A 67 10.23 5.77 -10.78
CA ASP A 67 11.27 5.89 -9.74
C ASP A 67 11.67 4.52 -9.16
N ILE A 68 10.81 3.50 -9.29
CA ILE A 68 11.05 2.14 -8.81
C ILE A 68 10.92 1.16 -9.97
N GLY A 69 11.98 0.39 -10.19
CA GLY A 69 12.08 -0.63 -11.22
C GLY A 69 11.45 -1.98 -10.84
N CYS A 70 11.34 -2.87 -11.82
CA CYS A 70 10.76 -4.20 -11.61
C CYS A 70 11.59 -5.01 -10.61
N ARG A 71 12.93 -4.94 -10.73
CA ARG A 71 13.86 -5.72 -9.88
C ARG A 71 14.06 -5.13 -8.49
N ASP A 72 13.58 -3.92 -8.22
CA ASP A 72 13.63 -3.33 -6.88
C ASP A 72 12.62 -4.04 -5.94
N CYS A 73 11.45 -4.41 -6.47
CA CYS A 73 10.46 -5.24 -5.75
C CYS A 73 10.69 -6.75 -5.97
N HIS A 74 11.28 -7.14 -7.09
CA HIS A 74 11.62 -8.53 -7.43
C HIS A 74 13.14 -8.78 -7.44
N PRO A 75 13.85 -8.59 -6.30
CA PRO A 75 15.31 -8.63 -6.26
C PRO A 75 15.88 -10.02 -6.53
N THR A 76 15.08 -11.07 -6.37
CA THR A 76 15.48 -12.47 -6.59
C THR A 76 15.26 -12.94 -8.02
N VAL A 77 14.60 -12.14 -8.87
CA VAL A 77 14.39 -12.49 -10.28
C VAL A 77 15.69 -12.27 -11.04
N GLY A 78 16.17 -13.35 -11.66
CA GLY A 78 17.36 -13.39 -12.50
C GLY A 78 17.09 -12.93 -13.94
N ASP A 79 18.08 -13.12 -14.80
CA ASP A 79 17.94 -12.82 -16.23
C ASP A 79 17.09 -13.88 -16.94
N HIS A 80 16.51 -13.52 -18.08
CA HIS A 80 15.69 -14.45 -18.86
C HIS A 80 16.53 -15.53 -19.56
N PRO A 81 16.10 -16.81 -19.56
CA PRO A 81 14.89 -17.34 -18.92
C PRO A 81 15.03 -17.49 -17.40
N HIS A 82 14.01 -17.05 -16.67
CA HIS A 82 13.91 -17.21 -15.22
C HIS A 82 12.75 -18.13 -14.83
N ALA A 83 12.88 -18.80 -13.69
CA ALA A 83 11.85 -19.68 -13.14
C ALA A 83 10.66 -18.87 -12.56
N PRO A 84 9.47 -19.49 -12.43
CA PRO A 84 8.39 -18.90 -11.64
C PRO A 84 8.79 -18.76 -10.16
N PRO A 85 8.11 -17.88 -9.40
CA PRO A 85 8.32 -17.75 -7.96
C PRO A 85 8.18 -19.10 -7.23
N ALA A 86 9.11 -19.37 -6.32
CA ALA A 86 9.08 -20.55 -5.48
C ALA A 86 8.12 -20.34 -4.30
N ALA A 87 6.82 -20.57 -4.52
CA ALA A 87 5.79 -20.54 -3.50
C ALA A 87 4.98 -21.84 -3.50
N ALA A 88 4.51 -22.25 -2.31
CA ALA A 88 3.66 -23.44 -2.16
C ALA A 88 2.29 -23.25 -2.85
N ASP A 89 1.73 -22.05 -2.71
CA ASP A 89 0.42 -21.63 -3.21
C ASP A 89 0.38 -20.12 -3.45
N ALA A 90 -0.71 -19.62 -4.05
CA ALA A 90 -0.84 -18.20 -4.39
C ALA A 90 -0.92 -17.31 -3.15
N ARG A 91 -1.35 -17.85 -2.01
CA ARG A 91 -1.44 -17.09 -0.76
C ARG A 91 -0.05 -16.86 -0.16
N THR A 92 0.74 -17.92 -0.06
CA THR A 92 2.13 -17.92 0.34
C THR A 92 2.93 -16.94 -0.51
N TYR A 93 2.70 -16.93 -1.82
CA TYR A 93 3.31 -15.96 -2.73
C TYR A 93 2.99 -14.51 -2.35
N ARG A 94 1.72 -14.17 -2.07
CA ARG A 94 1.33 -12.81 -1.66
C ARG A 94 1.97 -12.38 -0.33
N ILE A 95 2.05 -13.29 0.63
CA ILE A 95 2.71 -13.04 1.92
C ILE A 95 4.20 -12.74 1.68
N GLN A 96 4.89 -13.57 0.88
CA GLN A 96 6.29 -13.37 0.51
C GLN A 96 6.52 -12.06 -0.25
N ALA A 97 5.66 -11.75 -1.23
CA ALA A 97 5.74 -10.53 -2.03
C ALA A 97 5.61 -9.26 -1.17
N SER A 98 4.82 -9.32 -0.09
CA SER A 98 4.68 -8.19 0.84
C SER A 98 5.95 -7.86 1.62
N ALA A 99 6.92 -8.78 1.71
CA ALA A 99 8.20 -8.50 2.36
C ALA A 99 8.98 -7.39 1.64
N GLY A 100 8.92 -7.33 0.30
CA GLY A 100 9.61 -6.30 -0.49
C GLY A 100 9.13 -4.89 -0.17
N CYS A 101 7.87 -4.72 0.23
CA CYS A 101 7.35 -3.41 0.66
C CYS A 101 8.08 -2.89 1.92
N THR A 102 8.50 -3.80 2.81
CA THR A 102 9.09 -3.45 4.10
C THR A 102 10.53 -2.96 4.01
N ASP A 103 11.21 -3.23 2.90
CA ASP A 103 12.58 -2.79 2.62
C ASP A 103 12.68 -1.28 2.37
N CYS A 104 11.56 -0.60 2.08
CA CYS A 104 11.51 0.85 1.91
C CYS A 104 10.48 1.51 2.84
N HIS A 105 9.30 0.92 3.03
CA HIS A 105 8.22 1.49 3.86
C HIS A 105 8.36 1.15 5.35
N PHE A 106 9.56 1.36 5.91
CA PHE A 106 9.92 0.97 7.28
C PHE A 106 8.97 1.53 8.36
N LYS A 107 8.52 2.78 8.20
CA LYS A 107 7.58 3.41 9.14
C LYS A 107 6.27 2.63 9.22
N HIS A 108 5.73 2.22 8.07
CA HIS A 108 4.48 1.47 8.00
C HIS A 108 4.69 0.03 8.47
N ALA A 109 5.80 -0.60 8.07
CA ALA A 109 6.18 -1.94 8.55
C ALA A 109 6.36 -2.00 10.08
N THR A 110 6.89 -0.93 10.67
CA THR A 110 7.04 -0.82 12.14
C THR A 110 5.68 -0.69 12.81
N ALA A 111 4.82 0.21 12.32
CA ALA A 111 3.46 0.39 12.87
C ALA A 111 2.62 -0.89 12.74
N LEU A 112 2.81 -1.66 11.67
CA LEU A 112 2.10 -2.91 11.42
C LEU A 112 2.27 -3.93 12.55
N ARG A 113 3.40 -3.91 13.26
CA ARG A 113 3.67 -4.81 14.38
C ARG A 113 2.71 -4.61 15.56
N ASP A 114 2.10 -3.43 15.68
CA ASP A 114 1.10 -3.12 16.70
C ASP A 114 -0.33 -3.45 16.24
N SER A 115 -0.49 -4.01 15.03
CA SER A 115 -1.80 -4.39 14.50
C SER A 115 -2.19 -5.81 14.85
N MET A 116 -3.46 -6.01 15.23
CA MET A 116 -4.09 -7.32 15.38
C MET A 116 -4.06 -8.16 14.09
N HIS A 117 -4.04 -7.53 12.91
CA HIS A 117 -3.89 -8.26 11.64
C HIS A 117 -2.49 -8.89 11.54
N TYR A 118 -1.45 -8.15 11.94
CA TYR A 118 -0.09 -8.68 11.98
C TYR A 118 0.06 -9.75 13.05
N GLU A 119 -0.51 -9.54 14.23
CA GLU A 119 -0.53 -10.55 15.30
C GLU A 119 -1.12 -11.88 14.81
N ARG A 120 -2.28 -11.84 14.12
CA ARG A 120 -2.90 -13.02 13.53
C ARG A 120 -1.99 -13.70 12.51
N LEU A 121 -1.41 -12.93 11.59
CA LEU A 121 -0.48 -13.45 10.59
C LEU A 121 0.72 -14.17 11.25
N MET A 122 1.33 -13.56 12.26
CA MET A 122 2.47 -14.13 12.98
C MET A 122 2.11 -15.37 13.81
N ASN A 123 0.83 -15.51 14.17
CA ASN A 123 0.29 -16.69 14.85
C ASN A 123 -0.15 -17.80 13.88
N GLY A 124 0.21 -17.69 12.59
CA GLY A 124 -0.06 -18.72 11.58
C GLY A 124 -1.44 -18.63 10.93
N ASP A 125 -2.16 -17.52 11.14
CA ASP A 125 -3.39 -17.25 10.40
C ASP A 125 -3.06 -16.60 9.06
N ASP A 126 -2.83 -17.46 8.07
CA ASP A 126 -2.55 -17.02 6.71
C ASP A 126 -3.74 -16.28 6.08
N ALA A 127 -4.94 -16.22 6.67
CA ALA A 127 -6.02 -15.38 6.15
C ALA A 127 -5.87 -13.89 6.50
N ALA A 128 -4.95 -13.54 7.42
CA ALA A 128 -4.74 -12.16 7.85
C ALA A 128 -4.15 -11.27 6.73
N PRO A 129 -4.60 -10.02 6.55
CA PRO A 129 -4.18 -9.21 5.41
C PRO A 129 -2.71 -8.77 5.50
N THR A 130 -2.10 -8.63 4.32
CA THR A 130 -0.73 -8.14 4.08
C THR A 130 -0.77 -6.83 3.29
N CYS A 131 0.41 -6.26 2.99
CA CYS A 131 0.54 -5.03 2.20
C CYS A 131 -0.20 -5.15 0.86
N VAL A 132 -0.02 -6.27 0.17
CA VAL A 132 -0.61 -6.52 -1.16
C VAL A 132 -2.12 -6.75 -1.09
N ASP A 133 -2.66 -7.26 0.03
CA ASP A 133 -4.11 -7.47 0.15
C ASP A 133 -4.89 -6.15 0.26
N CYS A 134 -4.28 -5.13 0.88
CA CYS A 134 -4.89 -3.81 1.00
C CYS A 134 -4.54 -2.87 -0.15
N HIS A 135 -3.26 -2.78 -0.52
CA HIS A 135 -2.79 -1.83 -1.54
C HIS A 135 -2.76 -2.40 -2.96
N GLY A 136 -2.81 -3.72 -3.10
CA GLY A 136 -2.66 -4.40 -4.39
C GLY A 136 -1.21 -4.42 -4.87
N ALA A 137 -1.06 -4.91 -6.11
CA ALA A 137 0.11 -4.83 -6.96
C ALA A 137 -0.39 -4.97 -8.42
N HIS A 138 0.23 -4.41 -9.45
CA HIS A 138 1.36 -3.49 -9.50
C HIS A 138 0.91 -2.00 -9.55
N GLY A 139 -0.40 -1.74 -9.58
CA GLY A 139 -0.98 -0.39 -9.65
C GLY A 139 -1.27 0.24 -8.29
N VAL A 140 -0.30 0.25 -7.38
CA VAL A 140 -0.49 0.81 -6.02
C VAL A 140 -0.87 2.28 -6.09
N GLN A 141 -2.05 2.62 -5.59
CA GLN A 141 -2.60 3.98 -5.62
C GLN A 141 -2.41 4.70 -4.28
N PRO A 142 -2.49 6.05 -4.25
CA PRO A 142 -2.54 6.81 -3.02
C PRO A 142 -3.69 6.32 -2.13
N ALA A 143 -3.41 6.06 -0.86
CA ALA A 143 -4.36 5.45 0.06
C ALA A 143 -5.67 6.25 0.25
N ALA A 144 -5.69 7.55 -0.05
CA ALA A 144 -6.80 8.44 0.26
C ALA A 144 -7.69 8.83 -0.94
N VAL A 145 -7.43 8.33 -2.15
CA VAL A 145 -8.09 8.82 -3.37
C VAL A 145 -8.62 7.68 -4.26
N PRO A 146 -9.95 7.59 -4.51
CA PRO A 146 -11.01 8.31 -3.80
C PRO A 146 -11.10 7.86 -2.33
N ARG A 147 -11.58 8.74 -1.44
CA ARG A 147 -11.65 8.47 0.01
C ARG A 147 -12.30 7.13 0.34
N GLN A 148 -13.40 6.80 -0.34
CA GLN A 148 -14.17 5.55 -0.18
C GLN A 148 -13.35 4.28 -0.43
N ALA A 149 -12.28 4.35 -1.24
CA ALA A 149 -11.47 3.18 -1.57
C ALA A 149 -10.88 2.52 -0.32
N VAL A 150 -10.59 3.29 0.74
CA VAL A 150 -10.14 2.76 2.03
C VAL A 150 -11.17 1.81 2.63
N SER A 151 -12.43 2.24 2.72
CA SER A 151 -13.51 1.43 3.27
C SER A 151 -13.79 0.21 2.42
N ASP A 152 -13.66 0.33 1.10
CA ASP A 152 -13.83 -0.79 0.17
C ASP A 152 -12.77 -1.89 0.41
N ARG A 153 -11.52 -1.52 0.74
CA ARG A 153 -10.47 -2.50 1.11
C ARG A 153 -10.82 -3.26 2.38
N CYS A 154 -11.31 -2.57 3.41
CA CYS A 154 -11.79 -3.22 4.62
C CYS A 154 -12.95 -4.18 4.30
N GLY A 155 -13.85 -3.75 3.43
CA GLY A 155 -15.03 -4.50 3.00
C GLY A 155 -14.76 -5.79 2.22
N ALA A 156 -13.55 -5.99 1.69
CA ALA A 156 -13.17 -7.24 1.04
C ALA A 156 -13.12 -8.44 2.00
N CYS A 157 -13.03 -8.18 3.32
CA CYS A 157 -13.10 -9.21 4.36
C CYS A 157 -14.16 -8.89 5.43
N HIS A 158 -14.41 -7.62 5.71
CA HIS A 158 -15.37 -7.13 6.70
C HIS A 158 -16.68 -6.69 6.03
N GLU A 159 -17.30 -7.61 5.30
CA GLU A 159 -18.45 -7.33 4.42
C GLU A 159 -19.67 -6.77 5.17
N GLU A 160 -19.93 -7.27 6.38
CA GLU A 160 -21.03 -6.79 7.20
C GLU A 160 -20.74 -5.37 7.71
N GLN A 161 -19.54 -5.14 8.23
CA GLN A 161 -19.17 -3.84 8.81
C GLN A 161 -19.13 -2.75 7.75
N VAL A 162 -18.64 -3.04 6.53
CA VAL A 162 -18.67 -2.05 5.44
C VAL A 162 -20.10 -1.78 4.99
N ARG A 163 -21.01 -2.76 5.06
CA ARG A 163 -22.42 -2.58 4.73
C ARG A 163 -23.09 -1.63 5.71
N ASP A 164 -22.85 -1.81 7.01
CA ASP A 164 -23.36 -0.94 8.06
C ASP A 164 -22.77 0.48 7.95
N TRP A 165 -21.46 0.58 7.72
CA TRP A 165 -20.81 1.87 7.49
C TRP A 165 -21.40 2.60 6.27
N ARG A 166 -21.59 1.90 5.14
CA ARG A 166 -22.21 2.50 3.93
C ARG A 166 -23.63 2.99 4.20
N ALA A 167 -24.41 2.32 5.06
CA ALA A 167 -25.75 2.76 5.44
C ALA A 167 -25.77 3.90 6.48
N SER A 168 -24.65 4.15 7.17
CA SER A 168 -24.53 5.18 8.19
C SER A 168 -24.40 6.60 7.62
N ALA A 169 -24.58 7.62 8.47
CA ALA A 169 -24.38 9.02 8.09
C ALA A 169 -22.96 9.30 7.59
N HIS A 170 -21.94 8.67 8.17
CA HIS A 170 -20.54 8.81 7.73
C HIS A 170 -20.33 8.24 6.33
N GLY A 171 -20.80 7.01 6.09
CA GLY A 171 -20.67 6.37 4.78
C GLY A 171 -21.43 7.12 3.69
N GLN A 172 -22.67 7.54 3.97
CA GLN A 172 -23.45 8.36 3.03
C GLN A 172 -22.76 9.69 2.71
N ALA A 173 -22.14 10.34 3.70
CA ALA A 173 -21.39 11.57 3.47
C ALA A 173 -20.14 11.35 2.59
N VAL A 174 -19.35 10.30 2.83
CA VAL A 174 -18.19 9.95 1.99
C VAL A 174 -18.64 9.63 0.55
N LEU A 175 -19.71 8.85 0.39
CA LEU A 175 -20.25 8.49 -0.93
C LEU A 175 -20.84 9.70 -1.68
N ALA A 176 -21.27 10.73 -0.94
CA ALA A 176 -21.68 12.02 -1.51
C ALA A 176 -20.49 12.95 -1.83
N GLY A 177 -19.24 12.49 -1.63
CA GLY A 177 -18.02 13.25 -1.94
C GLY A 177 -17.52 14.16 -0.81
N ASN A 178 -18.02 14.01 0.43
CA ASN A 178 -17.50 14.75 1.56
C ASN A 178 -16.16 14.16 2.04
N GLU A 179 -15.05 14.82 1.71
CA GLU A 179 -13.70 14.39 2.11
C GLU A 179 -13.41 14.54 3.61
N ASP A 180 -14.18 15.39 4.32
CA ASP A 180 -14.08 15.55 5.79
C ASP A 180 -14.78 14.40 6.53
N ALA A 181 -15.62 13.61 5.86
CA ALA A 181 -16.33 12.49 6.48
C ALA A 181 -15.39 11.28 6.68
N PRO A 182 -15.53 10.54 7.80
CA PRO A 182 -14.58 9.50 8.15
C PRO A 182 -14.83 8.18 7.42
N VAL A 183 -13.75 7.51 7.07
CA VAL A 183 -13.68 6.11 6.63
C VAL A 183 -13.16 5.22 7.77
N CYS A 184 -13.16 3.91 7.56
CA CYS A 184 -12.77 2.91 8.58
C CYS A 184 -11.43 3.26 9.25
N ALA A 185 -10.45 3.70 8.47
CA ALA A 185 -9.10 3.98 8.96
C ALA A 185 -8.97 5.25 9.81
N ASP A 186 -9.92 6.19 9.75
CA ASP A 186 -9.87 7.40 10.59
C ASP A 186 -10.16 7.08 12.06
N CYS A 187 -11.00 6.05 12.27
CA CYS A 187 -11.36 5.58 13.60
C CYS A 187 -10.45 4.43 14.09
N HIS A 188 -10.17 3.46 13.23
CA HIS A 188 -9.45 2.25 13.60
C HIS A 188 -7.95 2.31 13.31
N GLY A 189 -7.48 3.31 12.58
CA GLY A 189 -6.15 3.33 11.99
C GLY A 189 -6.07 2.50 10.71
N ALA A 190 -4.96 2.64 9.96
CA ALA A 190 -4.70 1.87 8.74
C ALA A 190 -3.66 0.76 8.95
N HIS A 191 -2.59 1.08 9.70
CA HIS A 191 -1.45 0.19 9.88
C HIS A 191 -1.23 -0.24 11.33
N ALA A 192 -1.94 0.33 12.31
CA ALA A 192 -1.81 -0.03 13.73
C ALA A 192 -3.19 -0.40 14.32
N ILE A 193 -3.94 -1.21 13.56
CA ILE A 193 -5.33 -1.54 13.89
C ILE A 193 -5.34 -2.51 15.08
N THR A 194 -5.86 -2.08 16.23
CA THR A 194 -6.02 -2.90 17.43
C THR A 194 -7.36 -3.65 17.45
N ASP A 195 -7.53 -4.62 18.35
CA ASP A 195 -8.82 -5.30 18.53
C ASP A 195 -9.91 -4.30 18.98
N PRO A 196 -10.95 -4.02 18.16
CA PRO A 196 -12.01 -3.08 18.53
C PRO A 196 -12.88 -3.57 19.69
N ARG A 197 -12.79 -4.85 20.06
CA ARG A 197 -13.51 -5.45 21.19
C ARG A 197 -12.72 -5.36 22.49
N ALA A 198 -11.45 -4.96 22.44
CA ALA A 198 -10.63 -4.83 23.63
C ALA A 198 -11.18 -3.71 24.54
N PRO A 199 -11.19 -3.90 25.88
CA PRO A 199 -11.66 -2.87 26.81
C PRO A 199 -10.97 -1.52 26.64
N ALA A 200 -9.68 -1.52 26.28
CA ALA A 200 -8.91 -0.30 26.02
C ALA A 200 -9.43 0.45 24.79
N ALA A 201 -9.78 -0.25 23.71
CA ALA A 201 -10.35 0.35 22.51
C ALA A 201 -11.72 0.98 22.81
N HIS A 202 -12.54 0.28 23.60
CA HIS A 202 -13.84 0.81 24.06
C HIS A 202 -13.67 2.07 24.91
N ALA A 203 -12.77 2.05 25.89
CA ALA A 203 -12.50 3.19 26.76
C ALA A 203 -11.97 4.43 26.00
N ALA A 204 -11.21 4.22 24.92
CA ALA A 204 -10.68 5.28 24.09
C ALA A 204 -11.65 5.77 22.99
N SER A 205 -12.77 5.09 22.77
CA SER A 205 -13.65 5.30 21.60
C SER A 205 -14.16 6.75 21.47
N PHE A 206 -14.53 7.40 22.58
CA PHE A 206 -15.03 8.78 22.53
C PHE A 206 -13.97 9.76 22.00
N THR A 207 -12.69 9.53 22.30
CA THR A 207 -11.60 10.42 21.88
C THR A 207 -11.44 10.42 20.36
N VAL A 208 -11.79 9.32 19.70
CA VAL A 208 -11.77 9.20 18.24
C VAL A 208 -12.86 10.08 17.65
N CYS A 209 -14.09 9.99 18.18
CA CYS A 209 -15.22 10.81 17.75
C CYS A 209 -14.95 12.31 17.97
N ALA A 210 -14.38 12.65 19.13
CA ALA A 210 -14.11 14.04 19.52
C ALA A 210 -13.11 14.77 18.63
N ARG A 211 -12.25 14.06 17.88
CA ARG A 211 -11.31 14.68 16.91
C ARG A 211 -12.03 15.50 15.84
N CYS A 212 -13.20 15.03 15.40
CA CYS A 212 -14.01 15.72 14.39
C CYS A 212 -15.21 16.41 15.04
N HIS A 213 -15.91 15.74 15.95
CA HIS A 213 -17.11 16.26 16.58
C HIS A 213 -16.85 17.31 17.66
N GLY A 214 -15.63 17.42 18.17
CA GLY A 214 -15.18 18.50 19.05
C GLY A 214 -14.51 19.66 18.29
N ASP A 215 -14.31 19.53 16.97
CA ASP A 215 -13.81 20.63 16.14
C ASP A 215 -14.98 21.52 15.72
N ALA A 216 -15.16 22.62 16.46
CA ALA A 216 -16.24 23.58 16.21
C ALA A 216 -16.24 24.13 14.78
N ARG A 217 -15.07 24.30 14.14
CA ARG A 217 -14.97 24.78 12.76
C ARG A 217 -15.45 23.72 11.78
N MET A 218 -15.09 22.46 11.99
CA MET A 218 -15.57 21.35 11.17
C MET A 218 -17.09 21.19 11.31
N MET A 219 -17.60 21.11 12.53
CA MET A 219 -19.03 20.94 12.81
C MET A 219 -19.86 22.07 12.20
N THR A 220 -19.45 23.33 12.41
CA THR A 220 -20.14 24.49 11.83
C THR A 220 -20.17 24.48 10.30
N ARG A 221 -19.05 24.11 9.64
CA ARG A 221 -18.98 24.05 8.16
C ARG A 221 -19.96 23.03 7.58
N HIS A 222 -20.26 21.96 8.32
CA HIS A 222 -21.19 20.91 7.91
C HIS A 222 -22.59 21.07 8.52
N GLY A 223 -22.89 22.21 9.17
CA GLY A 223 -24.19 22.48 9.76
C GLY A 223 -24.56 21.60 10.96
N LEU A 224 -23.55 21.07 11.66
CA LEU A 224 -23.68 20.21 12.83
C LEU A 224 -23.43 20.99 14.13
N ASP A 225 -23.96 20.49 15.25
CA ASP A 225 -23.79 21.11 16.56
C ASP A 225 -22.34 21.02 17.07
N PRO A 226 -21.62 22.14 17.26
CA PRO A 226 -20.26 22.12 17.77
C PRO A 226 -20.15 21.73 19.26
N GLY A 227 -21.26 21.72 20.00
CA GLY A 227 -21.31 21.39 21.44
C GLY A 227 -21.55 19.91 21.75
N VAL A 228 -21.58 19.02 20.75
CA VAL A 228 -21.97 17.62 20.97
C VAL A 228 -21.03 16.89 21.94
N VAL A 229 -19.72 17.12 21.87
CA VAL A 229 -18.74 16.51 22.78
C VAL A 229 -18.92 17.00 24.21
N ASP A 230 -19.15 18.31 24.40
CA ASP A 230 -19.39 18.87 25.73
C ASP A 230 -20.67 18.30 26.36
N SER A 231 -21.72 18.14 25.54
CA SER A 231 -22.99 17.55 26.01
C SER A 231 -22.80 16.10 26.46
N TYR A 232 -22.05 15.30 25.69
CA TYR A 232 -21.69 13.92 26.04
C TYR A 232 -20.88 13.84 27.33
N LEU A 233 -19.83 14.66 27.49
CA LEU A 233 -19.01 14.66 28.70
C LEU A 233 -19.73 15.20 29.95
N SER A 234 -20.84 15.92 29.76
CA SER A 234 -21.66 16.46 30.84
C SER A 234 -22.78 15.52 31.30
N ASP A 235 -22.97 14.38 30.63
CA ASP A 235 -24.00 13.39 30.97
C ASP A 235 -23.42 12.19 31.74
N PHE A 236 -24.24 11.18 32.01
CA PHE A 236 -23.83 9.97 32.77
C PHE A 236 -23.16 8.89 31.91
N HIS A 237 -23.04 9.12 30.60
CA HIS A 237 -22.35 8.28 29.63
C HIS A 237 -20.89 8.74 29.37
N GLY A 238 -20.54 9.97 29.79
CA GLY A 238 -19.21 10.60 29.65
C GLY A 238 -18.29 10.48 30.85
#